data_AF-A0A7R9DSA9-F1
#
_entry.id   AF-A0A7R9DSA9-F1
#
_cell.length_a   1.000
_cell.length_b   1.000
_cell.length_c   1.000
_cell.angle_alpha   90.00
_cell.angle_beta   90.00
_cell.angle_gamma   90.00
#
_symmetry.space_group_name_H-M   'P 1'
#
loop_
_entity.id
_entity.type
_entity.pdbx_description
1 polymer ?
#
loop_
_entity_poly.entity_id
_entity_poly.type
_entity_poly.pdbx_seq_one_letter_code
_entity_poly.pdbx_strand_id
1 'polypeptide(L)'
;MQVEFEVSLKSDHEVRHEIEVKQEELLKKGDTLEIDLEQAKQTAQDFEDLCQDELNKFTFSPRTYDTGKEHDHRSILRKLDANLVLLVHQKLGKDFVWVLPQGLRSEGETLHQTAERVLKEHCGDQLNV
;
A
#
# COMPACT_ATOMS: atom_id res chain seq x y z
N MET A 1 -9.10 19.34 2.75
CA MET A 1 -8.98 18.96 4.18
C MET A 1 -9.79 19.86 5.09
N GLN A 2 -9.69 21.20 4.98
CA GLN A 2 -10.48 22.13 5.81
C GLN A 2 -12.01 21.97 5.62
N VAL A 3 -12.46 21.85 4.36
CA VAL A 3 -13.90 21.66 4.06
C VAL A 3 -14.46 20.36 4.65
N GLU A 4 -13.66 19.28 4.70
CA GLU A 4 -14.15 18.02 5.27
C GLU A 4 -14.33 18.12 6.78
N PHE A 5 -13.40 18.78 7.47
CA PHE A 5 -13.47 18.99 8.90
C PHE A 5 -14.64 19.91 9.30
N GLU A 6 -14.86 21.00 8.56
CA GLU A 6 -15.93 21.97 8.85
C GLU A 6 -17.35 21.42 8.61
N VAL A 7 -17.48 20.45 7.71
CA VAL A 7 -18.78 19.87 7.33
C VAL A 7 -19.05 18.53 8.05
N SER A 8 -18.03 17.94 8.70
CA SER A 8 -18.21 16.71 9.45
C SER A 8 -18.92 16.91 10.80
N LEU A 9 -19.68 15.90 11.20
CA LEU A 9 -20.15 15.75 12.58
C LEU A 9 -19.01 15.30 13.48
N LYS A 10 -19.15 15.54 14.79
CA LYS A 10 -18.16 15.09 15.76
C LYS A 10 -18.02 13.57 15.74
N SER A 11 -16.78 13.10 15.77
CA SER A 11 -16.45 11.67 15.87
C SER A 11 -16.59 11.18 17.32
N ASP A 12 -16.82 9.88 17.50
CA ASP A 12 -16.90 9.25 18.83
C ASP A 12 -15.63 9.50 19.66
N HIS A 13 -14.46 9.58 19.01
CA HIS A 13 -13.20 9.90 19.68
C HIS A 13 -13.20 11.33 20.25
N GLU A 14 -13.70 12.32 19.49
CA GLU A 14 -13.77 13.72 19.91
C GLU A 14 -14.77 13.90 21.05
N VAL A 15 -15.91 13.22 20.97
CA VAL A 15 -16.92 13.23 22.03
C VAL A 15 -16.36 12.62 23.32
N ARG A 16 -15.63 11.51 23.22
CA ARG A 16 -14.97 10.87 24.37
C ARG A 16 -13.93 11.79 25.01
N HIS A 17 -13.05 12.39 24.21
CA HIS A 17 -12.04 13.33 24.71
C HIS A 17 -12.69 14.54 25.43
N GLU A 18 -13.77 15.11 24.89
CA GLU A 18 -14.50 16.20 25.55
C GLU A 18 -15.13 15.79 26.90
N ILE A 19 -15.61 14.55 27.00
CA ILE A 19 -16.17 14.01 28.24
C ILE A 19 -15.05 13.81 29.28
N GLU A 20 -13.93 13.22 28.90
CA GLU A 20 -12.77 13.01 29.77
C GLU A 20 -12.22 14.33 30.32
N VAL A 21 -12.03 15.34 29.46
CA VAL A 21 -11.57 16.68 29.88
C VAL A 21 -12.54 17.33 30.88
N LYS A 22 -13.85 17.22 30.64
CA LYS A 22 -14.87 17.75 31.58
C LYS A 22 -14.86 17.00 32.90
N GLN A 23 -14.67 15.68 32.89
CA GLN A 23 -14.57 14.87 34.10
C GLN A 23 -13.33 15.27 34.92
N GLU A 24 -12.18 15.47 34.28
CA GLU A 24 -10.97 15.94 34.97
C GLU A 24 -11.14 17.31 35.63
N GLU A 25 -11.82 18.25 34.97
CA GLU A 25 -12.08 19.57 35.54
C GLU A 25 -12.99 19.52 36.78
N LEU A 26 -13.99 18.64 36.78
CA LEU A 26 -14.90 18.44 37.91
C LEU A 26 -14.18 17.75 39.09
N LEU A 27 -13.36 16.75 38.79
CA LEU A 27 -12.43 16.11 39.73
C LEU A 27 -11.51 17.13 40.41
N LYS A 28 -10.91 18.04 39.64
CA LYS A 28 -10.07 19.13 40.18
C LYS A 28 -10.83 20.12 41.07
N LYS A 29 -12.15 20.25 40.88
CA LYS A 29 -13.04 21.15 41.66
C LYS A 29 -13.64 20.49 42.91
N GLY A 30 -13.42 19.19 43.13
CA GLY A 30 -13.75 18.50 44.39
C GLY A 30 -15.16 17.92 44.50
N ASP A 31 -15.94 17.89 43.41
CA ASP A 31 -17.26 17.24 43.39
C ASP A 31 -17.11 15.75 43.02
N THR A 32 -17.08 14.88 44.03
CA THR A 32 -16.92 13.41 43.87
C THR A 32 -18.26 12.68 43.81
N LEU A 33 -19.14 13.02 42.87
CA LEU A 33 -20.36 12.25 42.62
C LEU A 33 -20.23 11.45 41.32
N GLU A 34 -20.12 10.13 41.47
CA GLU A 34 -20.16 9.06 40.45
C GLU A 34 -19.21 9.23 39.26
N ILE A 35 -17.91 9.06 39.52
CA ILE A 35 -16.97 8.71 38.45
C ILE A 35 -17.17 7.22 38.15
N ASP A 36 -17.76 6.93 37.01
CA ASP A 36 -17.85 5.58 36.45
C ASP A 36 -16.42 5.06 36.16
N LEU A 37 -15.82 4.46 37.18
CA LEU A 37 -14.45 3.92 37.18
C LEU A 37 -14.25 2.78 36.17
N GLU A 38 -15.30 2.25 35.53
CA GLU A 38 -15.18 1.20 34.52
C GLU A 38 -14.60 1.67 33.18
N GLN A 39 -14.66 2.96 32.85
CA GLN A 39 -14.14 3.50 31.57
C GLN A 39 -12.63 3.82 31.60
N ALA A 40 -11.98 3.81 32.77
CA ALA A 40 -10.61 4.30 32.97
C ALA A 40 -9.51 3.23 32.77
N LYS A 41 -9.51 2.49 31.65
CA LYS A 41 -8.34 1.65 31.30
C LYS A 41 -7.37 2.31 30.34
N GLN A 42 -7.83 3.26 29.52
CA GLN A 42 -7.00 4.01 28.59
C GLN A 42 -7.72 5.31 28.26
N THR A 43 -7.08 6.46 28.51
CA THR A 43 -7.65 7.76 28.12
C THR A 43 -7.57 7.93 26.60
N ALA A 44 -8.38 8.83 26.04
CA ALA A 44 -8.27 9.22 24.65
C ALA A 44 -6.85 9.70 24.31
N GLN A 45 -6.19 10.37 25.24
CA GLN A 45 -4.81 10.83 25.11
C GLN A 45 -3.79 9.67 25.12
N ASP A 46 -3.93 8.71 26.04
CA ASP A 46 -3.09 7.50 26.05
C ASP A 46 -3.18 6.74 24.73
N PHE A 47 -4.35 6.75 24.07
CA PHE A 47 -4.55 6.14 22.76
C PHE A 47 -3.81 6.88 21.65
N GLU A 48 -3.88 8.21 21.61
CA GLU A 48 -3.12 9.01 20.65
C GLU A 48 -1.61 8.82 20.80
N ASP A 49 -1.11 8.78 22.04
CA ASP A 49 0.30 8.55 22.34
C ASP A 49 0.76 7.16 21.86
N LEU A 50 -0.05 6.11 22.07
CA LEU A 50 0.25 4.76 21.54
C LEU A 50 0.30 4.75 20.00
N CYS A 51 -0.67 5.39 19.34
CA CYS A 51 -0.67 5.48 17.88
C CYS A 51 0.55 6.23 17.34
N GLN A 52 0.94 7.32 18.01
CA GLN A 52 2.13 8.09 17.64
C GLN A 52 3.41 7.28 17.85
N ASP A 53 3.49 6.51 18.93
CA ASP A 53 4.59 5.60 19.21
C ASP A 53 4.72 4.49 18.17
N GLU A 54 3.61 3.89 17.74
CA GLU A 54 3.60 2.89 16.67
C GLU A 54 4.05 3.50 15.33
N LEU A 55 3.56 4.70 15.01
CA LEU A 55 3.95 5.42 13.79
C LEU A 55 5.45 5.76 13.80
N ASN A 56 5.99 6.16 14.95
CA ASN A 56 7.42 6.45 15.11
C ASN A 56 8.29 5.19 15.00
N LYS A 57 7.79 4.04 15.46
CA LYS A 57 8.48 2.74 15.36
C LYS A 57 8.41 2.16 13.95
N PHE A 58 7.36 2.48 13.19
CA PHE A 58 7.17 1.95 11.85
C PHE A 58 8.11 2.61 10.84
N THR A 59 8.82 1.78 10.07
CA THR A 59 9.69 2.25 8.99
C THR A 59 8.99 2.04 7.65
N PHE A 60 8.67 3.14 6.98
CA PHE A 60 8.04 3.09 5.67
C PHE A 60 9.01 2.54 4.61
N SER A 61 8.51 1.63 3.77
CA SER A 61 9.25 1.16 2.60
C SER A 61 9.38 2.30 1.57
N PRO A 62 10.53 2.44 0.89
CA PRO A 62 10.72 3.49 -0.12
C PRO A 62 9.73 3.31 -1.28
N ARG A 63 9.14 4.42 -1.74
CA ARG A 63 8.25 4.44 -2.92
C ARG A 63 9.02 4.30 -4.23
N THR A 64 10.28 4.72 -4.23
CA THR A 64 11.21 4.65 -5.36
C THR A 64 12.39 3.80 -4.93
N TYR A 65 12.55 2.64 -5.56
CA TYR A 65 13.78 1.86 -5.43
C TYR A 65 14.80 2.44 -6.39
N ASP A 66 15.87 3.02 -5.86
CA ASP A 66 17.04 3.32 -6.68
C ASP A 66 17.73 2.00 -7.00
N THR A 67 17.61 1.55 -8.24
CA THR A 67 18.28 0.35 -8.74
C THR A 67 19.80 0.55 -8.89
N GLY A 68 20.35 1.70 -8.44
CA GLY A 68 21.77 2.02 -8.43
C GLY A 68 22.35 2.23 -9.83
N LYS A 69 21.48 2.26 -10.85
CA LYS A 69 21.82 2.44 -12.25
C LYS A 69 20.78 3.35 -12.86
N GLU A 70 21.21 4.51 -13.35
CA GLU A 70 20.42 5.25 -14.31
C GLU A 70 20.12 4.30 -15.48
N HIS A 71 18.84 4.05 -15.73
CA HIS A 71 18.34 3.20 -16.83
C HIS A 71 18.42 1.67 -16.64
N ASP A 72 18.16 1.14 -15.43
CA ASP A 72 17.86 -0.30 -15.33
C ASP A 72 16.47 -0.63 -15.89
N HIS A 73 16.45 -1.17 -17.12
CA HIS A 73 15.23 -1.64 -17.79
C HIS A 73 14.91 -3.10 -17.51
N ARG A 74 15.74 -3.81 -16.75
CA ARG A 74 15.56 -5.23 -16.41
C ARG A 74 14.89 -5.42 -15.05
N SER A 75 15.04 -4.46 -14.13
CA SER A 75 14.38 -4.50 -12.83
C SER A 75 12.88 -4.22 -12.90
N ILE A 76 12.09 -5.06 -12.23
CA ILE A 76 10.64 -4.87 -12.06
C ILE A 76 10.35 -3.72 -11.08
N LEU A 77 11.21 -3.53 -10.08
CA LEU A 77 11.03 -2.52 -9.01
C LEU A 77 11.36 -1.09 -9.45
N ARG A 78 11.67 -0.85 -10.74
CA ARG A 78 12.13 0.45 -11.25
C ARG A 78 11.07 1.56 -11.19
N LYS A 79 9.79 1.21 -11.34
CA LYS A 79 8.65 2.15 -11.35
C LYS A 79 7.42 1.45 -10.80
N LEU A 80 7.08 1.73 -9.55
CA LEU A 80 5.91 1.16 -8.85
C LEU A 80 4.63 1.96 -9.07
N ASP A 81 4.77 3.17 -9.62
CA ASP A 81 3.69 4.11 -9.90
C ASP A 81 3.05 3.91 -11.28
N ALA A 82 3.65 3.09 -12.14
CA ALA A 82 3.24 2.93 -13.53
C ALA A 82 3.19 1.46 -13.96
N ASN A 83 2.34 1.16 -14.94
CA ASN A 83 2.27 -0.17 -15.55
C ASN A 83 3.53 -0.44 -16.38
N LEU A 84 4.14 -1.60 -16.14
CA LEU A 84 5.31 -2.08 -16.86
C LEU A 84 4.91 -3.14 -17.88
N VAL A 85 5.44 -3.05 -19.10
CA VAL A 85 5.24 -4.04 -20.17
C VAL A 85 6.57 -4.71 -20.50
N LEU A 86 6.56 -6.03 -20.64
CA LEU A 86 7.74 -6.82 -20.96
C LEU A 86 8.09 -6.71 -22.45
N LEU A 87 9.37 -6.44 -22.73
CA LEU A 87 9.95 -6.51 -24.07
C LEU A 87 11.07 -7.54 -24.10
N VAL A 88 11.12 -8.32 -25.18
CA VAL A 88 12.13 -9.35 -25.42
C VAL A 88 12.91 -9.03 -26.69
N HIS A 89 14.20 -9.34 -26.67
CA HIS A 89 15.09 -9.13 -27.80
C HIS A 89 15.15 -10.41 -28.64
N GLN A 90 14.41 -10.44 -29.75
CA GLN A 90 14.28 -11.62 -30.62
C GLN A 90 14.92 -11.38 -31.98
N LYS A 91 15.47 -12.45 -32.58
CA LYS A 91 16.00 -12.41 -33.94
C LYS A 91 14.87 -12.57 -34.94
N LEU A 92 14.63 -11.54 -35.75
CA LEU A 92 13.64 -11.54 -36.82
C LEU A 92 14.37 -11.43 -38.16
N GLY A 93 14.40 -12.53 -38.91
CA GLY A 93 15.16 -12.62 -40.15
C GLY A 93 16.67 -12.52 -39.88
N LYS A 94 17.27 -11.40 -40.30
CA LYS A 94 18.73 -11.16 -40.15
C LYS A 94 19.07 -10.30 -38.93
N ASP A 95 18.11 -9.53 -38.42
CA ASP A 95 18.35 -8.52 -37.38
C ASP A 95 17.73 -8.94 -36.04
N PHE A 96 18.23 -8.35 -34.96
CA PHE A 96 17.60 -8.45 -33.65
C PHE A 96 16.77 -7.21 -33.36
N VAL A 97 15.52 -7.42 -32.94
CA VAL A 97 14.56 -6.35 -32.69
C VAL A 97 13.89 -6.57 -31.34
N TRP A 98 13.59 -5.47 -30.65
CA TRP A 98 12.79 -5.49 -29.44
C TRP A 98 11.31 -5.64 -29.79
N VAL A 99 10.71 -6.73 -29.36
CA VAL A 99 9.30 -7.06 -29.63
C VAL A 99 8.64 -7.59 -28.36
N LEU A 100 7.32 -7.66 -28.38
CA LEU A 100 6.57 -8.42 -27.39
C LEU A 100 6.88 -9.91 -27.55
N PRO A 101 6.79 -10.73 -26.48
CA PRO A 101 6.88 -12.18 -26.60
C PRO A 101 5.80 -12.68 -27.56
N GLN A 102 6.21 -13.13 -28.74
CA GLN A 102 5.34 -13.63 -29.78
C GLN A 102 5.88 -14.95 -30.33
N GLY A 103 4.97 -15.81 -30.79
CA GLY A 103 5.32 -17.11 -31.35
C GLY A 103 4.23 -17.62 -32.29
N LEU A 104 4.59 -18.63 -33.08
CA LEU A 104 3.66 -19.28 -34.01
C LEU A 104 2.67 -20.16 -33.24
N ARG A 105 1.41 -20.13 -33.69
CA ARG A 105 0.36 -21.02 -33.20
C ARG A 105 0.57 -22.43 -33.74
N SER A 106 0.51 -23.43 -32.87
CA SER A 106 0.54 -24.84 -33.24
C SER A 106 -0.87 -25.35 -33.54
N GLU A 107 -0.99 -26.36 -34.42
CA GLU A 107 -2.27 -27.02 -34.66
C GLU A 107 -2.73 -27.75 -33.39
N GLY A 108 -4.00 -27.56 -33.02
CA GLY A 108 -4.59 -28.12 -31.79
C GLY A 108 -4.60 -27.18 -30.58
N GLU A 109 -3.99 -25.99 -30.65
CA GLU A 109 -4.00 -24.98 -29.57
C GLU A 109 -4.90 -23.77 -29.88
N THR A 110 -5.48 -23.17 -28.83
CA THR A 110 -6.14 -21.85 -28.91
C THR A 110 -5.12 -20.70 -28.90
N LEU A 111 -5.52 -19.51 -29.36
CA LEU A 111 -4.64 -18.32 -29.32
C LEU A 111 -4.17 -17.98 -27.91
N HIS A 112 -5.02 -18.18 -26.91
CA HIS A 112 -4.68 -17.95 -25.51
C HIS A 112 -3.62 -18.93 -25.01
N GLN A 113 -3.82 -20.24 -25.24
CA GLN A 113 -2.83 -21.28 -24.89
C GLN A 113 -1.49 -21.08 -25.58
N THR A 114 -1.49 -20.62 -26.84
CA THR A 114 -0.25 -20.25 -27.53
C THR A 114 0.46 -19.09 -26.83
N ALA A 115 -0.26 -18.07 -26.37
CA ALA A 115 0.36 -16.96 -25.61
C ALA A 115 0.94 -17.44 -24.28
N GLU A 116 0.24 -18.30 -23.54
CA GLU A 116 0.75 -18.90 -22.30
C GLU A 116 2.04 -19.69 -22.53
N ARG A 117 2.05 -20.54 -23.57
CA ARG A 117 3.21 -21.33 -23.97
C ARG A 117 4.39 -20.43 -24.33
N VAL A 118 4.17 -19.41 -25.17
CA VAL A 118 5.21 -18.47 -25.60
C VAL A 118 5.82 -17.71 -24.40
N LEU A 119 5.00 -17.34 -23.41
CA LEU A 119 5.50 -16.72 -22.18
C LEU A 119 6.35 -17.69 -21.36
N LYS A 120 5.93 -18.94 -21.19
CA LYS A 120 6.72 -19.96 -20.48
C LYS A 120 8.03 -20.29 -21.21
N GLU A 121 8.01 -20.38 -22.54
CA GLU A 121 9.20 -20.63 -23.37
C GLU A 121 10.24 -19.51 -23.26
N HIS A 122 9.82 -18.24 -23.27
CA HIS A 122 10.74 -17.10 -23.25
C HIS A 122 11.13 -16.63 -21.85
N CYS A 123 10.26 -16.82 -20.86
CA CYS A 123 10.41 -16.21 -19.53
C CYS A 123 10.50 -17.24 -18.39
N GLY A 124 10.36 -18.53 -18.70
CA GLY A 124 10.50 -19.64 -17.76
C GLY A 124 9.22 -20.01 -17.02
N ASP A 125 9.26 -21.15 -16.33
CA ASP A 125 8.10 -21.77 -15.65
C ASP A 125 7.76 -21.13 -14.29
N GLN A 126 8.54 -20.14 -13.84
CA GLN A 126 8.32 -19.46 -12.57
C GLN A 126 7.22 -18.38 -12.65
N LEU A 127 6.79 -18.04 -13.87
CA LEU A 127 5.70 -17.11 -14.08
C LEU A 127 4.36 -17.83 -13.94
N ASN A 128 3.50 -17.28 -13.09
CA ASN A 128 2.09 -17.65 -13.09
C ASN A 128 1.44 -16.97 -14.30
N VAL A 129 1.18 -17.79 -15.32
CA VAL A 129 0.52 -17.41 -16.56
C VAL A 129 -0.82 -18.11 -16.63
#